data_AF-A0A7X0RJQ9-F1
#
_entry.id   AF-A0A7X0RJQ9-F1
#
_cell.length_a   1.000
_cell.length_b   1.000
_cell.length_c   1.000
_cell.angle_alpha   90.00
_cell.angle_beta   90.00
_cell.angle_gamma   90.00
#
_symmetry.space_group_name_H-M   'P 1'
#
loop_
_entity.id
_entity.type
_entity.pdbx_description
1 polymer ?
#
loop_
_entity_poly.entity_id
_entity_poly.type
_entity_poly.pdbx_seq_one_letter_code
_entity_poly.pdbx_strand_id
1 'polypeptide(L)'
;MSASTDLDVEQVRQSLSIGSIGFGAVAVATPGLFTTFYGLKGDGNLRAMVQLWGTRNLVLGAIGLMTEDPAQRKTLATLSAALNVADTVIVARGGSDVALRARVGGALTTAAFAAAAAYVATNL
;
A
#
# COMPACT_ATOMS: atom_id res chain seq x y z
N MET A 1 -21.08 18.02 6.26
CA MET A 1 -19.94 18.07 5.32
C MET A 1 -20.43 18.73 4.03
N SER A 2 -19.64 19.60 3.40
CA SER A 2 -20.02 20.21 2.12
C SER A 2 -19.80 19.19 1.00
N ALA A 3 -20.64 19.22 -0.04
CA ALA A 3 -20.55 18.30 -1.18
C ALA A 3 -19.17 18.29 -1.87
N SER A 4 -18.36 19.34 -1.70
CA SER A 4 -16.97 19.39 -2.16
C SER A 4 -16.07 18.39 -1.43
N THR A 5 -16.21 18.27 -0.10
CA THR A 5 -15.40 17.35 0.72
C THR A 5 -15.71 15.89 0.38
N ASP A 6 -16.98 15.58 0.09
CA ASP A 6 -17.39 14.21 -0.26
C ASP A 6 -16.82 13.79 -1.63
N LEU A 7 -16.78 14.71 -2.60
CA LEU A 7 -16.14 14.50 -3.91
C LEU A 7 -14.62 14.29 -3.78
N ASP A 8 -13.97 15.05 -2.90
CA ASP A 8 -12.53 14.94 -2.65
C ASP A 8 -12.16 13.57 -2.05
N VAL A 9 -12.93 13.09 -1.07
CA VAL A 9 -12.68 11.79 -0.40
C VAL A 9 -12.84 10.63 -1.38
N GLU A 10 -13.87 10.65 -2.23
CA GLU A 10 -14.11 9.62 -3.22
C GLU A 10 -12.99 9.59 -4.29
N GLN A 11 -12.49 10.76 -4.72
CA GLN A 11 -11.36 10.83 -5.64
C GLN A 11 -10.08 10.27 -5.01
N VAL A 12 -9.80 10.58 -3.74
CA VAL A 12 -8.66 10.01 -3.01
C VAL A 12 -8.79 8.51 -2.86
N ARG A 13 -9.99 8.02 -2.54
CA ARG A 13 -10.29 6.57 -2.43
C ARG A 13 -10.02 5.85 -3.75
N GLN A 14 -10.55 6.36 -4.86
CA GLN A 14 -10.32 5.77 -6.18
C GLN A 14 -8.85 5.78 -6.56
N SER A 15 -8.16 6.91 -6.34
CA SER A 15 -6.73 7.06 -6.61
C SER A 15 -5.90 6.07 -5.78
N LEU A 16 -6.26 5.89 -4.51
CA LEU A 16 -5.62 4.93 -3.61
C LEU A 16 -5.81 3.48 -4.11
N SER A 17 -7.01 3.12 -4.53
CA SER A 17 -7.30 1.79 -5.07
C SER A 17 -6.55 1.52 -6.38
N ILE A 18 -6.58 2.46 -7.32
CA ILE A 18 -5.84 2.36 -8.60
C ILE A 18 -4.33 2.28 -8.33
N GLY A 19 -3.82 3.14 -7.43
CA GLY A 19 -2.42 3.13 -7.02
C GLY A 19 -2.01 1.79 -6.42
N SER A 20 -2.85 1.22 -5.54
CA SER A 20 -2.61 -0.09 -4.92
C SER A 20 -2.58 -1.22 -5.94
N ILE A 21 -3.47 -1.20 -6.94
CA ILE A 21 -3.49 -2.16 -8.05
C ILE A 21 -2.20 -2.03 -8.87
N GLY A 22 -1.84 -0.83 -9.32
CA GLY A 22 -0.66 -0.61 -10.15
C GLY A 22 0.62 -1.01 -9.43
N PHE A 23 0.77 -0.59 -8.17
CA PHE A 23 1.94 -0.90 -7.36
C PHE A 23 2.03 -2.41 -7.04
N GLY A 24 0.90 -3.03 -6.71
CA GLY A 24 0.79 -4.46 -6.49
C GLY A 24 1.12 -5.28 -7.74
N ALA A 25 0.60 -4.90 -8.90
CA ALA A 25 0.86 -5.55 -10.18
C ALA A 25 2.35 -5.50 -10.55
N VAL A 26 2.99 -4.34 -10.39
CA VAL A 26 4.43 -4.17 -10.63
C VAL A 26 5.25 -5.05 -9.68
N ALA A 27 4.92 -5.08 -8.39
CA ALA A 27 5.62 -5.92 -7.42
C ALA A 27 5.48 -7.42 -7.71
N VAL A 28 4.31 -7.88 -8.17
CA VAL A 28 4.05 -9.28 -8.53
C VAL A 28 4.77 -9.68 -9.82
N ALA A 29 4.63 -8.87 -10.87
CA ALA A 29 5.14 -9.18 -12.21
C ALA A 29 6.66 -8.99 -12.31
N THR A 30 7.21 -8.03 -11.56
CA THR A 30 8.61 -7.62 -11.67
C THR A 30 9.34 -7.52 -10.31
N PRO A 31 9.30 -8.56 -9.46
CA PRO A 31 9.88 -8.50 -8.11
C PRO A 31 11.39 -8.24 -8.11
N GLY A 32 12.11 -8.65 -9.17
CA GLY A 32 13.54 -8.35 -9.32
C GLY A 32 13.82 -6.87 -9.58
N LEU A 33 13.01 -6.21 -10.41
CA LEU A 33 13.15 -4.76 -10.66
C LEU A 33 12.78 -3.98 -9.39
N PHE A 34 11.71 -4.41 -8.72
CA PHE A 34 11.26 -3.82 -7.47
C PHE A 34 12.34 -3.86 -6.38
N THR A 35 12.93 -5.03 -6.14
CA THR A 35 14.03 -5.16 -5.16
C THR A 35 15.28 -4.38 -5.57
N THR A 36 15.58 -4.31 -6.87
CA THR A 36 16.69 -3.51 -7.42
C THR A 36 16.49 -2.01 -7.21
N PHE A 37 15.26 -1.50 -7.40
CA PHE A 37 14.91 -0.09 -7.17
C PHE A 37 15.18 0.33 -5.73
N TYR A 38 14.81 -0.52 -4.76
CA TYR A 38 15.13 -0.33 -3.35
C TYR A 38 16.57 -0.72 -3.00
N GLY A 39 17.32 -1.29 -3.95
CA GLY A 39 18.72 -1.61 -3.77
C GLY A 39 19.04 -2.81 -2.91
N LEU A 40 18.10 -3.75 -2.84
CA LEU A 40 18.25 -5.01 -2.16
C LEU A 40 18.91 -6.01 -3.10
N LYS A 41 19.81 -6.84 -2.56
CA LYS A 41 20.34 -7.98 -3.30
C LYS A 41 19.28 -9.08 -3.26
N GLY A 42 18.73 -9.41 -4.43
CA GLY A 42 17.61 -10.34 -4.52
C GLY A 42 18.02 -11.77 -4.22
N ASP A 43 17.45 -12.36 -3.16
CA ASP A 43 17.35 -13.80 -3.00
C ASP A 43 15.93 -14.30 -3.31
N GLY A 44 15.74 -15.62 -3.38
CA GLY A 44 14.44 -16.21 -3.71
C GLY A 44 13.34 -15.89 -2.69
N ASN A 45 13.70 -15.76 -1.41
CA ASN A 45 12.76 -15.49 -0.33
C ASN A 45 12.25 -14.05 -0.39
N LEU A 46 13.14 -13.09 -0.63
CA LEU A 46 12.77 -11.69 -0.78
C LEU A 46 11.84 -11.48 -1.98
N ARG A 47 12.08 -12.19 -3.09
CA ARG A 47 11.17 -12.14 -4.25
C ARG A 47 9.78 -12.66 -3.88
N ALA A 48 9.70 -13.80 -3.20
CA ALA A 48 8.42 -14.35 -2.74
C ALA A 48 7.69 -13.39 -1.80
N MET A 49 8.40 -12.74 -0.88
CA MET A 49 7.81 -11.73 0.02
C MET A 49 7.28 -10.51 -0.74
N VAL A 50 8.04 -9.99 -1.72
CA VAL A 50 7.60 -8.86 -2.57
C VAL A 50 6.37 -9.24 -3.39
N GLN A 51 6.31 -10.46 -3.94
CA GLN A 51 5.14 -10.94 -4.68
C GLN A 51 3.91 -11.12 -3.77
N LEU A 52 4.09 -11.67 -2.57
CA LEU A 52 3.01 -11.80 -1.59
C LEU A 52 2.47 -10.42 -1.19
N TRP A 53 3.37 -9.50 -0.85
CA TRP A 53 3.04 -8.12 -0.51
C TRP A 53 2.32 -7.41 -1.68
N GLY A 54 2.84 -7.56 -2.90
CA GLY A 54 2.23 -7.02 -4.11
C GLY A 54 0.85 -7.59 -4.41
N THR A 55 0.67 -8.91 -4.26
CA THR A 55 -0.61 -9.58 -4.47
C THR A 55 -1.65 -9.06 -3.50
N ARG A 56 -1.29 -8.89 -2.22
CA ARG A 56 -2.17 -8.32 -1.20
C ARG A 56 -2.64 -6.91 -1.59
N ASN A 57 -1.74 -6.02 -2.01
CA ASN A 57 -2.10 -4.67 -2.42
C ASN A 57 -2.98 -4.64 -3.68
N LEU A 58 -2.68 -5.52 -4.64
CA LEU A 58 -3.50 -5.67 -5.84
C LEU A 58 -4.93 -6.09 -5.50
N VAL A 59 -5.07 -7.12 -4.66
CA VAL A 59 -6.38 -7.64 -4.25
C VAL A 59 -7.16 -6.60 -3.43
N LEU A 60 -6.52 -5.95 -2.45
CA LEU A 60 -7.18 -4.90 -1.65
C LEU A 60 -7.59 -3.70 -2.52
N GLY A 61 -6.76 -3.30 -3.48
CA GLY A 61 -7.10 -2.24 -4.43
C GLY A 61 -8.29 -2.62 -5.31
N ALA A 62 -8.33 -3.86 -5.83
CA ALA A 62 -9.43 -4.37 -6.63
C ALA A 62 -10.74 -4.44 -5.84
N ILE A 63 -10.70 -5.03 -4.63
CA ILE A 63 -11.85 -5.04 -3.71
C ILE A 63 -12.31 -3.61 -3.44
N GLY A 64 -11.38 -2.69 -3.20
CA GLY A 64 -11.69 -1.28 -2.97
C GLY A 64 -12.48 -0.64 -4.10
N LEU A 65 -12.18 -0.93 -5.36
CA LEU A 65 -12.98 -0.44 -6.49
C LEU A 65 -14.37 -1.08 -6.58
N MET A 66 -14.50 -2.34 -6.16
CA MET A 66 -15.75 -3.11 -6.25
C MET A 66 -16.70 -2.86 -5.07
N THR A 67 -16.21 -2.35 -3.94
CA THR A 67 -17.04 -2.11 -2.74
C THR A 67 -17.87 -0.83 -2.91
N GLU A 68 -19.19 -0.98 -2.90
CA GLU A 68 -20.14 0.14 -2.97
C GLU A 68 -20.69 0.57 -1.60
N ASP A 69 -20.84 -0.37 -0.67
CA ASP A 69 -21.39 -0.11 0.66
C ASP A 69 -20.46 0.80 1.50
N PRO A 70 -20.94 1.96 1.99
CA PRO A 70 -20.14 2.89 2.77
C PRO A 70 -19.50 2.28 4.02
N ALA A 71 -20.21 1.39 4.73
CA ALA A 71 -19.67 0.74 5.92
C ALA A 71 -18.49 -0.18 5.56
N GLN A 72 -18.64 -1.01 4.52
CA GLN A 72 -17.54 -1.84 4.02
C GLN A 72 -16.37 -1.01 3.47
N ARG A 73 -16.62 0.12 2.78
CA ARG A 73 -15.56 1.04 2.32
C ARG A 73 -14.72 1.54 3.48
N LYS A 74 -15.37 1.98 4.56
CA LYS A 74 -14.70 2.44 5.78
C LYS A 74 -13.90 1.34 6.46
N THR A 75 -14.46 0.14 6.58
CA THR A 75 -13.75 -1.03 7.12
C THR A 75 -12.52 -1.36 6.28
N LEU A 76 -12.65 -1.38 4.96
CA LEU A 76 -11.54 -1.70 4.06
C LEU A 76 -10.43 -0.64 4.10
N ALA A 77 -10.80 0.65 4.15
CA ALA A 77 -9.85 1.75 4.30
C ALA A 77 -9.10 1.64 5.65
N THR A 78 -9.81 1.33 6.73
CA THR A 78 -9.22 1.13 8.07
C THR A 78 -8.23 -0.04 8.08
N LEU A 79 -8.61 -1.19 7.51
CA LEU A 79 -7.74 -2.37 7.41
C LEU A 79 -6.51 -2.08 6.54
N SER A 80 -6.70 -1.39 5.42
CA SER A 80 -5.62 -0.98 4.52
C SER A 80 -4.64 -0.05 5.23
N ALA A 81 -5.14 0.91 6.03
CA ALA A 81 -4.30 1.78 6.84
C ALA A 81 -3.49 0.98 7.87
N ALA A 82 -4.14 0.09 8.63
CA ALA A 82 -3.48 -0.73 9.64
C ALA A 82 -2.37 -1.63 9.06
N LEU A 83 -2.63 -2.26 7.92
CA LEU A 83 -1.65 -3.10 7.22
C LEU A 83 -0.45 -2.28 6.74
N ASN A 84 -0.69 -1.11 6.15
CA ASN A 84 0.40 -0.24 5.69
C ASN A 84 1.20 0.36 6.86
N VAL A 85 0.57 0.63 8.01
CA VAL A 85 1.30 0.98 9.25
C VAL A 85 2.20 -0.17 9.69
N ALA A 86 1.67 -1.40 9.72
CA ALA A 86 2.45 -2.57 10.09
C ALA A 86 3.66 -2.78 9.15
N ASP A 87 3.45 -2.68 7.84
CA ASP A 87 4.54 -2.75 6.87
C ASP A 87 5.57 -1.63 7.09
N THR A 88 5.13 -0.41 7.36
CA THR A 88 6.01 0.73 7.65
C THR A 88 6.94 0.42 8.82
N VAL A 89 6.38 -0.13 9.91
CA VAL A 89 7.15 -0.51 11.09
C VAL A 89 8.13 -1.63 10.74
N ILE A 90 7.68 -2.67 10.05
CA ILE A 90 8.52 -3.81 9.64
C ILE A 90 9.70 -3.34 8.79
N VAL A 91 9.43 -2.53 7.76
CA VAL A 91 10.45 -2.03 6.82
C VAL A 91 11.41 -1.06 7.51
N ALA A 92 10.90 -0.14 8.34
CA ALA A 92 11.74 0.79 9.09
C ALA A 92 12.67 0.08 10.08
N ARG A 93 12.22 -1.04 10.65
CA ARG A 93 12.96 -1.89 11.60
C ARG A 93 13.84 -2.95 10.92
N GLY A 94 13.97 -2.92 9.59
CA GLY A 94 14.89 -3.81 8.87
C GLY A 94 16.32 -3.77 9.46
N GLY A 95 16.98 -4.93 9.48
CA GLY A 95 18.30 -5.12 10.05
C GLY A 95 19.41 -4.30 9.36
N SER A 96 20.63 -4.38 9.90
CA SER A 96 21.80 -3.70 9.35
C SER A 96 22.24 -4.24 7.98
N ASP A 97 21.79 -5.44 7.62
CA ASP A 97 21.94 -6.10 6.33
C ASP A 97 21.02 -5.52 5.23
N VAL A 98 20.00 -4.75 5.61
CA VAL A 98 19.08 -4.09 4.68
C VAL A 98 19.58 -2.69 4.33
N ALA A 99 19.73 -2.41 3.04
CA ALA A 99 20.18 -1.11 2.55
C ALA A 99 19.32 0.05 3.10
N LEU A 100 19.95 1.13 3.58
CA LEU A 100 19.25 2.27 4.16
C LEU A 100 18.21 2.87 3.21
N ARG A 101 18.54 2.98 1.91
CA ARG A 101 17.60 3.45 0.88
C ARG A 101 16.36 2.57 0.76
N ALA A 102 16.48 1.26 0.97
CA ALA A 102 15.34 0.33 0.96
C ALA A 102 14.43 0.58 2.16
N ARG A 103 15.04 0.75 3.35
CA ARG A 103 14.33 1.01 4.60
C ARG A 103 13.58 2.33 4.54
N VAL A 104 14.26 3.40 4.15
CA VAL A 104 13.66 4.75 4.05
C VAL A 104 12.62 4.79 2.94
N GLY A 105 12.97 4.37 1.72
CA GLY A 105 12.05 4.42 0.59
C GLY A 105 10.82 3.54 0.79
N GLY A 106 11.01 2.30 1.28
CA GLY A 106 9.91 1.38 1.54
C GLY A 106 9.00 1.87 2.67
N ALA A 107 9.57 2.33 3.78
CA ALA A 107 8.80 2.87 4.90
C ALA A 107 8.02 4.13 4.50
N LEU A 108 8.61 5.04 3.72
CA LEU A 108 7.91 6.22 3.22
C LEU A 108 6.78 5.84 2.26
N THR A 109 7.00 4.83 1.41
CA THR A 109 5.96 4.33 0.49
C THR A 109 4.76 3.83 1.28
N THR A 110 4.98 2.87 2.19
CA THR A 110 3.90 2.29 3.00
C THR A 110 3.27 3.33 3.92
N ALA A 111 4.04 4.28 4.48
CA ALA A 111 3.49 5.35 5.29
C ALA A 111 2.56 6.28 4.49
N ALA A 112 2.91 6.59 3.23
CA ALA A 112 2.05 7.38 2.36
C ALA A 112 0.73 6.68 2.06
N PHE A 113 0.76 5.38 1.75
CA PHE A 113 -0.45 4.57 1.58
C PHE A 113 -1.27 4.49 2.88
N ALA A 114 -0.62 4.36 4.03
CA ALA A 114 -1.29 4.37 5.33
C ALA A 114 -2.01 5.69 5.59
N ALA A 115 -1.34 6.82 5.34
CA ALA A 115 -1.90 8.15 5.54
C ALA A 115 -3.10 8.40 4.63
N ALA A 116 -3.00 8.04 3.35
CA ALA A 116 -4.11 8.16 2.40
C ALA A 116 -5.30 7.27 2.80
N ALA A 117 -5.05 6.01 3.20
CA ALA A 117 -6.09 5.10 3.65
C ALA A 117 -6.75 5.58 4.95
N ALA A 118 -5.98 6.12 5.89
CA ALA A 118 -6.49 6.68 7.14
C ALA A 118 -7.34 7.92 6.89
N TYR A 119 -6.93 8.81 5.98
CA TYR A 119 -7.72 9.97 5.57
C TYR A 119 -9.08 9.56 5.01
N VAL A 120 -9.10 8.56 4.12
CA VAL A 120 -10.35 7.99 3.60
C VAL A 120 -11.19 7.38 4.74
N ALA A 121 -10.60 6.59 5.63
CA ALA A 121 -11.32 5.94 6.72
C ALA A 121 -11.97 6.92 7.72
N THR A 122 -11.35 8.06 7.98
CA THR A 122 -11.87 9.06 8.94
C THR A 122 -12.90 10.00 8.33
N ASN A 123 -12.95 10.13 7.00
CA ASN A 123 -13.85 11.05 6.29
C ASN A 123 -14.94 10.34 5.45
N LEU A 124 -15.00 9.01 5.48
CA LEU A 124 -16.13 8.19 5.00
C LEU A 124 -17.22 8.00 6.06
#